data_AF-A0A4R3M5T2-F1
#
_entry.id   AF-A0A4R3M5T2-F1
#
_cell.length_a   1.000
_cell.length_b   1.000
_cell.length_c   1.000
_cell.angle_alpha   90.00
_cell.angle_beta   90.00
_cell.angle_gamma   90.00
#
_symmetry.space_group_name_H-M   'P 1'
#
loop_
_entity.id
_entity.type
_entity.pdbx_description
1 polymer ?
#
loop_
_entity_poly.entity_id
_entity_poly.type
_entity_poly.pdbx_seq_one_letter_code
_entity_poly.pdbx_strand_id
1 'polypeptide(L)' 'MGSISRTQAERSIRMVIGNDEREISSLKEAKSFLKQHKAGALADFILSDMDAAAPGALVAFRNRLEMMRAAL' A
#
# COMPACT_ATOMS: atom_id res chain seq x y z
N MET A 1 -11.84 25.02 17.70
CA MET A 1 -10.75 24.02 17.72
C MET A 1 -10.98 23.03 16.58
N GLY A 2 -10.43 23.30 15.40
CA GLY A 2 -10.51 22.38 14.26
C GLY A 2 -9.17 21.70 14.08
N SER A 3 -9.09 20.41 14.43
CA SER A 3 -7.89 19.60 14.21
C SER A 3 -7.73 19.38 12.71
N ILE A 4 -6.84 20.15 12.09
CA ILE A 4 -6.34 19.88 10.76
C ILE A 4 -5.46 18.65 10.91
N SER A 5 -6.00 17.47 10.58
CA SER A 5 -5.19 16.28 10.35
C SER A 5 -4.21 16.64 9.25
N ARG A 6 -2.96 16.97 9.63
CA ARG A 6 -1.85 17.00 8.68
C ARG A 6 -1.76 15.59 8.14
N THR A 7 -2.32 15.36 6.96
CA THR A 7 -2.01 14.18 6.14
C THR A 7 -0.57 14.34 5.69
N GLN A 8 0.36 14.19 6.63
CA GLN A 8 1.76 13.98 6.31
C GLN A 8 1.76 12.69 5.49
N ALA A 9 2.21 12.77 4.24
CA ALA A 9 2.35 11.58 3.40
C ALA A 9 3.12 10.53 4.23
N GLU A 10 2.47 9.42 4.56
CA GLU A 10 3.09 8.33 5.30
C GLU A 10 4.38 7.97 4.54
N ARG A 11 5.53 8.19 5.18
CA ARG A 11 6.85 7.92 4.56
C ARG A 11 7.08 6.43 4.36
N SER A 12 6.37 5.61 5.13
CA SER A 12 6.39 4.16 5.06
C SER A 12 5.07 3.59 5.58
N ILE A 13 4.73 2.38 5.13
CA ILE A 13 3.62 1.57 5.61
C ILE A 13 4.13 0.21 6.07
N ARG A 14 3.54 -0.34 7.12
CA ARG A 14 3.83 -1.71 7.57
C ARG A 14 2.94 -2.68 6.79
N MET A 15 3.54 -3.63 6.07
CA MET A 15 2.84 -4.70 5.38
C MET A 15 3.12 -6.04 6.07
N VAL A 16 2.06 -6.81 6.31
CA VAL A 16 2.13 -8.16 6.90
C VAL A 16 1.41 -9.13 5.97
N ILE A 17 2.10 -10.19 5.54
CA ILE A 17 1.55 -11.25 4.68
C ILE A 17 1.90 -12.59 5.31
N GLY A 18 0.90 -13.28 5.88
CA GLY A 18 1.15 -14.48 6.67
C GLY A 18 1.97 -14.15 7.92
N ASN A 19 3.14 -14.77 8.04
CA ASN A 19 4.08 -14.52 9.16
C ASN A 19 5.18 -13.52 8.79
N ASP A 20 5.25 -13.08 7.54
CA ASP A 20 6.29 -12.17 7.09
C ASP A 20 5.82 -10.72 7.21
N GLU A 21 6.69 -9.90 7.78
CA GLU A 21 6.46 -8.48 8.02
C GLU A 21 7.56 -7.65 7.37
N ARG A 22 7.16 -6.55 6.73
CA ARG A 22 8.10 -5.59 6.16
C ARG A 22 7.57 -4.17 6.24
N GLU A 23 8.47 -3.24 6.54
CA GLU A 23 8.23 -1.81 6.37
C GLU A 23 8.51 -1.41 4.91
N ILE A 24 7.56 -0.74 4.29
CA ILE A 24 7.54 -0.45 2.86
C ILE A 24 7.50 1.06 2.66
N SER A 25 8.51 1.59 1.97
CA SER A 25 8.69 3.03 1.75
C SER A 25 8.31 3.50 0.34
N SER A 26 7.98 2.56 -0.56
CA SER A 26 7.58 2.87 -1.94
C SER A 26 6.64 1.82 -2.53
N LEU A 27 5.88 2.20 -3.57
CA LEU A 27 5.04 1.23 -4.31
C LEU A 27 5.87 0.14 -5.00
N LYS A 28 7.12 0.44 -5.38
CA LYS A 28 8.03 -0.55 -5.97
C LYS A 28 8.40 -1.64 -4.96
N GLU A 29 8.65 -1.26 -3.71
CA GLU A 29 8.87 -2.20 -2.61
C GLU A 29 7.62 -3.00 -2.31
N ALA A 30 6.44 -2.35 -2.25
CA ALA A 30 5.15 -3.01 -2.04
C ALA A 30 4.90 -4.10 -3.11
N LYS A 31 5.13 -3.75 -4.39
CA LYS A 31 5.02 -4.68 -5.53
C LYS A 31 5.97 -5.86 -5.39
N SER A 32 7.22 -5.60 -5.03
CA SER A 32 8.24 -6.63 -4.89
C SER A 32 7.90 -7.59 -3.74
N PHE A 33 7.40 -7.06 -2.63
CA PHE A 33 6.95 -7.86 -1.49
C PHE A 33 5.75 -8.73 -1.86
N LEU A 34 4.72 -8.18 -2.50
CA LEU A 34 3.57 -8.97 -2.97
C LEU A 34 3.99 -10.07 -3.97
N LYS A 35 4.94 -9.80 -4.87
CA LYS A 35 5.47 -10.80 -5.80
C LYS A 35 6.18 -11.96 -5.09
N GLN A 36 6.94 -11.68 -4.03
CA GLN A 36 7.61 -12.72 -3.22
C GLN A 36 6.58 -13.70 -2.61
N HIS A 37 5.39 -13.22 -2.28
CA HIS A 37 4.29 -14.03 -1.72
C HIS A 37 3.35 -14.63 -2.77
N LYS A 38 3.76 -14.72 -4.04
CA LYS A 38 2.91 -15.19 -5.16
C LYS A 38 1.63 -14.36 -5.39
N ALA A 39 1.53 -13.17 -4.79
CA ALA A 39 0.44 -12.21 -4.99
C ALA A 39 0.76 -11.20 -6.11
N GLY A 40 1.56 -11.60 -7.11
CA GLY A 40 2.01 -10.71 -8.18
C GLY A 40 0.86 -10.14 -9.02
N ALA A 41 -0.14 -10.97 -9.36
CA ALA A 41 -1.32 -10.53 -10.12
C ALA A 41 -2.17 -9.53 -9.33
N LEU A 42 -2.31 -9.73 -8.02
CA LEU A 42 -2.98 -8.79 -7.12
C LEU A 42 -2.22 -7.46 -7.05
N ALA A 43 -0.88 -7.52 -6.97
CA ALA A 43 -0.04 -6.33 -7.01
C ALA A 43 -0.23 -5.54 -8.30
N ASP A 44 -0.19 -6.22 -9.45
CA ASP A 44 -0.36 -5.59 -10.75
C ASP A 44 -1.76 -4.98 -10.91
N PHE A 45 -2.80 -5.65 -10.41
CA PHE A 45 -4.18 -5.14 -10.41
C PHE A 45 -4.37 -3.90 -9.52
N ILE A 46 -3.83 -3.90 -8.30
CA ILE A 46 -3.97 -2.75 -7.40
C ILE A 46 -3.19 -1.54 -7.93
N LEU A 47 -2.02 -1.79 -8.51
CA LEU A 47 -1.12 -0.76 -8.99
C LEU A 47 -1.47 -0.21 -10.38
N SER A 48 -2.34 -0.87 -11.15
CA SER A 48 -2.67 -0.44 -12.52
C SER A 48 -3.36 0.93 -12.59
N ASP A 49 -4.05 1.32 -11.52
CA ASP A 49 -4.76 2.59 -11.39
C ASP A 49 -4.01 3.65 -10.56
N MET A 50 -2.78 3.34 -10.13
CA MET A 50 -2.07 4.18 -9.16
C MET A 50 -0.94 4.96 -9.82
N ASP A 51 -0.97 6.28 -9.66
CA ASP A 51 0.18 7.11 -9.96
C ASP A 51 1.23 6.99 -8.84
N ALA A 52 2.34 6.32 -9.14
CA ALA A 52 3.44 6.14 -8.20
C ALA A 52 4.15 7.44 -7.83
N ALA A 53 4.02 8.49 -8.64
CA ALA A 53 4.59 9.80 -8.37
C ALA A 53 3.67 10.69 -7.52
N ALA A 54 2.40 10.29 -7.31
CA ALA A 54 1.45 11.08 -6.56
C ALA A 54 1.82 11.16 -5.07
N PRO A 55 1.74 12.36 -4.46
CA PRO A 55 1.91 12.49 -3.01
C PRO A 55 0.82 11.68 -2.29
N GLY A 56 1.24 10.73 -1.44
CA GLY A 56 0.32 9.84 -0.72
C GLY A 56 -0.01 8.53 -1.42
N ALA A 57 0.72 8.16 -2.48
CA ALA A 57 0.54 6.90 -3.19
C ALA A 57 0.57 5.66 -2.26
N LEU A 58 1.43 5.64 -1.24
CA LEU A 58 1.44 4.54 -0.25
C LEU A 58 0.13 4.45 0.56
N VAL A 59 -0.44 5.57 0.94
CA VAL A 59 -1.69 5.63 1.70
C VAL A 59 -2.85 5.15 0.82
N ALA A 60 -2.91 5.61 -0.44
CA ALA A 60 -3.90 5.14 -1.39
C ALA A 60 -3.82 3.62 -1.62
N PHE A 61 -2.59 3.08 -1.67
CA PHE A 61 -2.35 1.65 -1.85
C PHE A 61 -2.84 0.85 -0.65
N ARG A 62 -2.48 1.29 0.57
CA ARG A 62 -2.98 0.71 1.82
C ARG A 62 -4.50 0.73 1.86
N ASN A 63 -5.12 1.86 1.56
CA ASN A 63 -6.58 1.99 1.59
C ASN A 63 -7.25 1.05 0.58
N ARG A 64 -6.68 0.87 -0.61
CA ARG A 64 -7.21 -0.06 -1.62
C ARG A 64 -7.08 -1.53 -1.17
N LEU A 65 -5.97 -1.89 -0.53
CA LEU A 65 -5.80 -3.21 0.08
C LEU A 65 -6.83 -3.47 1.19
N GLU A 66 -7.03 -2.52 2.10
CA GLU A 66 -8.00 -2.67 3.19
C GLU A 66 -9.45 -2.77 2.66
N MET A 67 -9.80 -2.00 1.61
CA MET A 67 -11.11 -2.14 0.95
C MET A 67 -11.31 -3.53 0.32
N MET A 68 -10.28 -4.08 -0.34
CA MET A 68 -10.36 -5.44 -0.89
C MET A 68 -10.46 -6.50 0.20
N ARG A 69 -9.74 -6.33 1.32
CA ARG A 69 -9.87 -7.21 2.49
C ARG A 69 -11.28 -7.19 3.07
N ALA A 70 -11.92 -6.03 3.11
CA ALA A 70 -13.29 -5.88 3.61
C ALA A 70 -14.37 -6.44 2.66
N ALA A 71 -14.04 -6.64 1.39
CA ALA A 71 -14.97 -7.15 0.37
C ALA A 71 -14.92 -8.69 0.21
N LEU A 72 -14.02 -9.37 0.91
CA LEU A 72 -13.86 -10.83 0.95
C LEU A 72 -14.42 -11.40 2.26
#